data_AF-A0A419ERT9-F1
#
_entry.id   AF-A0A419ERT9-F1
#
_cell.length_a   1.000
_cell.length_b   1.000
_cell.length_c   1.000
_cell.angle_alpha   90.00
_cell.angle_beta   90.00
_cell.angle_gamma   90.00
#
_symmetry.space_group_name_H-M   'P 1'
#
loop_
_entity.id
_entity.type
_entity.pdbx_description
1 polymer ?
#
loop_
_entity_poly.entity_id
_entity_poly.type
_entity_poly.pdbx_seq_one_letter_code
_entity_poly.pdbx_strand_id
1 'polypeptide(L)'
;MSFRVIHIFLAVVFFFARTSFAQDVEHVDSPPRQRESHTLSARPHQLAGWQEVSEKIRAVRVYSVADGIIQETVFHREALQEAGELRVSGYVTGIVFLCEEPMTITVEGYKASDIIENPDGTFKVKHLGSIQPSDELIPALTEMNKRLRDRDHVPGGYSCFPRVFGDSIGPGDRVDITFEHEGTKYETAILQSGPHDVQTVLSNPGAESRPVTFRFLGTSAQQLREQISDFEQRLSAIAESIYHVEKTLNTRLVETVNIVGVGEIYDAVACDGSNDIWFYVTAFREEPLAELKTIASHESIHIYVDKNRVTRDPAIRKLFADLKGYDTLSLERFMIITAGEVPAEMAQQDAPTATLLALIDEKNFLEGMKGGHSGTSIEEFCTSFIHSLLVLDRLEQTIDRPLSFANAGDEPQTLSRQEQIAVLDDYIATINALIHVLSAEEPTAESRTFLRRGLDQATGLLEKLRQTT
;
A
#
# COMPACT_ATOMS: atom_id res chain seq x y z
N MET A 1 -1.47 37.28 -27.44
CA MET A 1 -1.21 36.06 -28.22
C MET A 1 -0.21 35.23 -27.43
N SER A 2 -0.65 34.55 -26.37
CA SER A 2 -1.41 33.29 -26.25
C SER A 2 -0.44 32.20 -25.75
N PHE A 3 -0.34 32.16 -24.43
CA PHE A 3 0.23 31.08 -23.63
C PHE A 3 -0.70 29.87 -23.71
N ARG A 4 -0.27 28.78 -24.35
CA ARG A 4 -0.93 27.45 -24.30
C ARG A 4 0.11 26.35 -24.50
N VAL A 5 0.83 25.98 -23.45
CA VAL A 5 1.63 24.71 -23.41
C VAL A 5 1.61 24.00 -22.03
N ILE A 6 1.03 24.58 -20.96
CA ILE A 6 1.19 24.02 -19.58
C ILE A 6 0.05 23.07 -19.14
N HIS A 7 -0.69 22.41 -20.04
CA HIS A 7 -1.88 21.60 -19.64
C HIS A 7 -1.87 20.13 -20.07
N ILE A 8 -0.71 19.56 -20.43
CA ILE A 8 -0.65 18.14 -20.87
C ILE A 8 0.17 17.23 -19.93
N PHE A 9 0.92 17.77 -18.97
CA PHE A 9 1.75 16.94 -18.06
C PHE A 9 1.06 16.44 -16.78
N LEU A 10 -0.14 16.94 -16.45
CA LEU A 10 -0.88 16.52 -15.24
C LEU A 10 -1.84 15.33 -15.48
N ALA A 11 -2.09 14.95 -16.73
CA ALA A 11 -3.01 13.86 -17.06
C ALA A 11 -2.36 12.47 -17.09
N VAL A 12 -1.03 12.38 -17.12
CA VAL A 12 -0.30 11.09 -17.15
C VAL A 12 0.00 10.58 -15.73
N VAL A 13 0.19 11.49 -14.76
CA VAL A 13 0.36 11.14 -13.34
C VAL A 13 -0.94 10.58 -12.74
N PHE A 14 -2.10 11.07 -13.18
CA PHE A 14 -3.40 10.51 -12.79
C PHE A 14 -3.76 9.20 -13.49
N PHE A 15 -3.09 8.82 -14.58
CA PHE A 15 -3.43 7.58 -15.30
C PHE A 15 -2.77 6.35 -14.67
N PHE A 16 -1.58 6.50 -14.08
CA PHE A 16 -0.94 5.43 -13.30
C PHE A 16 -1.45 5.33 -11.86
N ALA A 17 -1.98 6.42 -11.29
CA ALA A 17 -2.69 6.38 -10.01
C ALA A 17 -4.16 5.88 -10.11
N ARG A 18 -4.71 5.74 -11.34
CA ARG A 18 -6.09 5.26 -11.59
C ARG A 18 -6.19 3.80 -12.01
N THR A 19 -5.09 3.10 -12.25
CA THR A 19 -5.13 1.66 -12.04
C THR A 19 -5.20 1.49 -10.53
N SER A 20 -6.43 1.39 -10.02
CA SER A 20 -6.67 0.67 -8.79
C SER A 20 -5.81 -0.58 -8.85
N PHE A 21 -4.75 -0.63 -8.06
CA PHE A 21 -4.17 -1.88 -7.60
C PHE A 21 -5.21 -2.48 -6.66
N ALA A 22 -6.38 -2.80 -7.22
CA ALA A 22 -7.47 -3.50 -6.59
C ALA A 22 -6.92 -4.89 -6.33
N GLN A 23 -6.48 -5.03 -5.09
CA GLN A 23 -6.51 -6.22 -4.27
C GLN A 23 -7.44 -7.33 -4.80
N ASP A 24 -6.93 -8.22 -5.65
CA ASP A 24 -7.34 -9.62 -5.56
C ASP A 24 -6.68 -10.22 -4.32
N VAL A 25 -7.32 -10.05 -3.16
CA VAL A 25 -6.96 -10.79 -1.95
C VAL A 25 -7.64 -12.15 -2.04
N GLU A 26 -7.00 -13.08 -2.74
CA GLU A 26 -7.03 -14.45 -2.24
C GLU A 26 -6.34 -14.43 -0.87
N HIS A 27 -7.04 -14.90 0.15
CA HIS A 27 -6.49 -15.20 1.47
C HIS A 27 -5.50 -16.38 1.34
N VAL A 28 -4.30 -16.10 0.84
CA VAL A 28 -3.16 -17.01 0.77
C VAL A 28 -1.97 -16.26 1.34
N ASP A 29 -1.36 -16.85 2.37
CA ASP A 29 -0.23 -16.28 3.13
C ASP A 29 0.85 -15.71 2.21
N SER A 30 0.91 -14.38 2.14
CA SER A 30 2.12 -13.63 1.78
C SER A 30 2.96 -13.47 3.05
N PRO A 31 4.29 -13.30 2.92
CA PRO A 31 5.25 -13.39 4.03
C PRO A 31 4.80 -12.64 5.30
N PRO A 32 4.44 -13.30 6.41
CA PRO A 32 4.74 -12.72 7.70
C PRO A 32 6.26 -12.85 7.89
N ARG A 33 6.96 -11.75 8.20
CA ARG A 33 8.32 -11.82 8.76
C ARG A 33 8.27 -12.41 10.18
N GLN A 34 7.77 -13.62 10.35
CA GLN A 34 8.02 -14.39 11.56
C GLN A 34 9.39 -15.03 11.44
N ARG A 35 10.33 -14.52 12.25
CA ARG A 35 11.60 -15.17 12.55
C ARG A 35 11.33 -16.50 13.23
N GLU A 36 11.19 -17.57 12.45
CA GLU A 36 11.46 -18.90 12.97
C GLU A 36 12.94 -19.21 12.73
N SER A 37 13.72 -19.15 13.81
CA SER A 37 15.09 -19.64 13.84
C SER A 37 15.09 -21.16 13.76
N HIS A 38 14.91 -21.71 12.56
CA HIS A 38 15.14 -23.13 12.32
C HIS A 38 16.64 -23.36 12.19
N THR A 39 17.18 -24.07 13.18
CA THR A 39 18.53 -24.61 13.17
C THR A 39 18.61 -25.65 12.04
N LEU A 40 19.28 -25.27 10.95
CA LEU A 40 19.52 -26.12 9.79
C LEU A 40 20.27 -27.40 10.20
N SER A 41 19.56 -28.53 10.10
CA SER A 41 20.14 -29.86 10.08
C SER A 41 20.93 -30.04 8.79
N ALA A 42 22.26 -30.16 8.91
CA ALA A 42 23.19 -30.38 7.81
C ALA A 42 22.82 -31.62 6.96
N ARG A 43 22.48 -31.39 5.70
CA ARG A 43 22.68 -32.32 4.58
C ARG A 43 23.55 -31.61 3.53
N PRO A 44 24.39 -32.33 2.77
CA PRO A 44 25.36 -31.69 1.89
C PRO A 44 24.62 -31.03 0.72
N HIS A 45 24.57 -29.70 0.70
CA HIS A 45 24.07 -28.90 -0.42
C HIS A 45 25.06 -29.01 -1.58
N GLN A 46 24.61 -29.49 -2.74
CA GLN A 46 25.31 -29.29 -4.00
C GLN A 46 24.74 -28.00 -4.60
N LEU A 47 25.55 -26.93 -4.62
CA LEU A 47 25.23 -25.69 -5.33
C LEU A 47 25.13 -26.01 -6.83
N ALA A 48 23.90 -26.20 -7.32
CA ALA A 48 23.62 -26.32 -8.73
C ALA A 48 23.77 -24.93 -9.36
N GLY A 49 24.79 -24.70 -10.17
CA GLY A 49 24.90 -23.43 -10.91
C GLY A 49 23.68 -23.22 -11.82
N TRP A 50 23.40 -21.98 -12.23
CA TRP A 50 22.35 -21.66 -13.22
C TRP A 50 22.42 -22.55 -14.48
N GLN A 51 23.62 -23.03 -14.82
CA GLN A 51 23.89 -24.06 -15.81
C GLN A 51 23.00 -25.30 -15.71
N GLU A 52 22.82 -25.87 -14.53
CA GLU A 52 22.12 -27.15 -14.35
C GLU A 52 20.61 -27.03 -14.56
N VAL A 53 20.04 -25.84 -14.33
CA VAL A 53 18.61 -25.57 -14.53
C VAL A 53 18.32 -24.89 -15.88
N SER A 54 19.35 -24.32 -16.53
CA SER A 54 19.21 -23.55 -17.79
C SER A 54 18.59 -24.33 -18.95
N GLU A 55 18.73 -25.67 -18.99
CA GLU A 55 18.08 -26.49 -20.02
C GLU A 55 16.56 -26.50 -19.88
N LYS A 56 16.05 -26.31 -18.66
CA LYS A 56 14.63 -26.29 -18.31
C LYS A 56 14.04 -24.88 -18.30
N ILE A 57 14.89 -23.85 -18.30
CA ILE A 57 14.50 -22.45 -18.29
C ILE A 57 14.77 -21.83 -19.66
N ARG A 58 13.76 -21.18 -20.23
CA ARG A 58 13.88 -20.43 -21.48
C ARG A 58 14.42 -19.03 -21.22
N ALA A 59 13.87 -18.34 -20.21
CA ALA A 59 14.31 -17.01 -19.83
C ALA A 59 13.97 -16.70 -18.36
N VAL A 60 14.77 -15.82 -17.77
CA VAL A 60 14.49 -15.15 -16.49
C VAL A 60 14.53 -13.65 -16.73
N ARG A 61 13.46 -12.93 -16.42
CA ARG A 61 13.47 -11.46 -16.38
C ARG A 61 13.50 -11.00 -14.94
N VAL A 62 14.43 -10.11 -14.67
CA VAL A 62 14.65 -9.54 -13.35
C VAL A 62 14.33 -8.06 -13.45
N TYR A 63 13.45 -7.60 -12.57
CA TYR A 63 13.15 -6.20 -12.35
C TYR A 63 13.98 -5.75 -11.17
N SER A 64 14.79 -4.71 -11.34
CA SER A 64 15.57 -4.11 -10.27
C SER A 64 15.37 -2.61 -10.21
N VAL A 65 15.62 -2.01 -9.05
CA VAL A 65 15.61 -0.56 -8.88
C VAL A 65 17.03 -0.09 -8.60
N ALA A 66 17.53 0.79 -9.46
CA ALA A 66 18.83 1.43 -9.31
C ALA A 66 18.69 2.92 -9.61
N ASP A 67 19.26 3.77 -8.76
CA ASP A 67 19.33 5.22 -8.94
C ASP A 67 17.97 5.89 -9.22
N GLY A 68 16.89 5.45 -8.57
CA GLY A 68 15.56 6.03 -8.82
C GLY A 68 14.72 5.31 -9.87
N ILE A 69 15.33 4.41 -10.66
CA ILE A 69 14.77 3.94 -11.93
C ILE A 69 14.57 2.43 -11.88
N ILE A 70 13.42 1.97 -12.37
CA ILE A 70 13.16 0.55 -12.59
C ILE A 70 13.90 0.11 -13.87
N GLN A 71 14.74 -0.89 -13.70
CA GLN A 71 15.49 -1.54 -14.75
C GLN A 71 14.97 -2.95 -14.95
N GLU A 72 14.98 -3.38 -16.21
CA GLU A 72 14.55 -4.71 -16.60
C GLU A 72 15.71 -5.39 -17.31
N THR A 73 16.09 -6.57 -16.83
CA THR A 73 17.15 -7.38 -17.44
C THR A 73 16.60 -8.75 -17.77
N VAL A 74 16.74 -9.18 -19.02
CA VAL A 74 16.31 -10.50 -19.49
C VAL A 74 17.53 -11.39 -19.70
N PHE A 75 17.56 -12.52 -19.00
CA PHE A 75 18.56 -13.57 -19.14
C PHE A 75 17.94 -14.73 -19.91
N HIS A 76 18.30 -14.87 -21.19
CA HIS A 76 17.93 -16.03 -22.01
C HIS A 76 18.78 -17.25 -21.67
N ARG A 77 18.35 -18.44 -22.12
CA ARG A 77 19.03 -19.72 -21.88
C ARG A 77 20.55 -19.65 -22.07
N GLU A 78 21.02 -19.05 -23.16
CA GLU A 78 22.45 -18.95 -23.46
C GLU A 78 23.19 -18.17 -22.37
N ALA A 79 22.62 -17.05 -21.91
CA ALA A 79 23.17 -16.26 -20.82
C ALA A 79 23.13 -17.01 -19.48
N LEU A 80 22.09 -17.81 -19.22
CA LEU A 80 22.00 -18.65 -18.01
C LEU A 80 23.03 -19.79 -18.01
N GLN A 81 23.35 -20.34 -19.19
CA GLN A 81 24.37 -21.37 -19.36
C GLN A 81 25.80 -20.83 -19.17
N GLU A 82 26.03 -19.59 -19.59
CA GLU A 82 27.34 -18.95 -19.45
C GLU A 82 27.53 -18.33 -18.05
N ALA A 83 26.44 -17.96 -17.37
CA ALA A 83 26.48 -17.34 -16.06
C ALA A 83 26.76 -18.37 -14.95
N GLY A 84 27.92 -18.24 -14.29
CA GLY A 84 28.13 -18.87 -12.99
C GLY A 84 27.23 -18.27 -11.90
N GLU A 85 27.00 -16.96 -11.94
CA GLU A 85 26.12 -16.21 -11.04
C GLU A 85 25.41 -15.10 -11.83
N LEU A 86 24.11 -14.90 -11.59
CA LEU A 86 23.40 -13.74 -12.12
C LEU A 86 23.63 -12.54 -11.21
N ARG A 87 23.96 -11.39 -11.81
CA ARG A 87 24.21 -10.13 -11.12
C ARG A 87 23.34 -9.05 -11.73
N VAL A 88 22.70 -8.25 -10.89
CA VAL A 88 21.94 -7.07 -11.32
C VAL A 88 22.43 -5.82 -10.63
N SER A 89 22.23 -4.68 -11.27
CA SER A 89 22.44 -3.38 -10.64
C SER A 89 21.24 -3.03 -9.77
N GLY A 90 21.49 -2.50 -8.57
CA GLY A 90 20.44 -2.19 -7.60
C GLY A 90 19.87 -3.42 -6.90
N TYR A 91 18.67 -3.30 -6.33
CA TYR A 91 17.96 -4.40 -5.65
C TYR A 91 16.82 -4.93 -6.54
N VAL A 92 16.57 -6.23 -6.44
CA VAL A 92 15.53 -6.96 -7.13
C VAL A 92 14.17 -6.65 -6.52
N THR A 93 13.26 -6.15 -7.35
CA THR A 93 11.86 -5.86 -7.01
C THR A 93 10.88 -6.79 -7.72
N GLY A 94 11.35 -7.65 -8.62
CA GLY A 94 10.49 -8.53 -9.40
C GLY A 94 11.29 -9.60 -10.12
N ILE A 95 10.75 -10.81 -10.22
CA ILE A 95 11.31 -11.85 -11.09
C ILE A 95 10.18 -12.54 -11.85
N VAL A 96 10.38 -12.73 -13.14
CA VAL A 96 9.53 -13.54 -14.02
C VAL A 96 10.36 -14.69 -14.57
N PHE A 97 9.86 -15.92 -14.43
CA PHE A 97 10.47 -17.14 -14.94
C PHE A 97 9.65 -17.70 -16.08
N LEU A 98 10.32 -18.03 -17.18
CA LEU A 98 9.75 -18.75 -18.31
C LEU A 98 10.47 -20.09 -18.43
N CYS A 99 9.78 -21.16 -18.05
CA CYS A 99 10.26 -22.53 -18.09
C CYS A 99 9.70 -23.27 -19.31
N GLU A 100 10.47 -24.19 -19.87
CA GLU A 100 10.00 -25.09 -20.94
C GLU A 100 9.07 -26.18 -20.41
N GLU A 101 9.19 -26.46 -19.11
CA GLU A 101 8.47 -27.53 -18.41
C GLU A 101 7.83 -26.96 -17.13
N PRO A 102 6.71 -27.52 -16.65
CA PRO A 102 6.16 -27.14 -15.36
C PRO A 102 7.15 -27.40 -14.22
N MET A 103 7.31 -26.41 -13.33
CA MET A 103 8.20 -26.46 -12.18
C MET A 103 7.51 -25.88 -10.94
N THR A 104 7.97 -26.25 -9.75
CA THR A 104 7.69 -25.48 -8.54
C THR A 104 8.88 -24.57 -8.28
N ILE A 105 8.66 -23.26 -8.28
CA ILE A 105 9.71 -22.27 -8.05
C ILE A 105 9.45 -21.60 -6.71
N THR A 106 10.48 -21.49 -5.87
CA THR A 106 10.45 -20.69 -4.65
C THR A 106 11.56 -19.65 -4.68
N VAL A 107 11.25 -18.42 -4.31
CA VAL A 107 12.18 -17.29 -4.20
C VAL A 107 12.17 -16.82 -2.75
N GLU A 108 13.33 -16.79 -2.09
CA GLU A 108 13.44 -16.48 -0.65
C GLU A 108 12.51 -17.33 0.24
N GLY A 109 12.27 -18.58 -0.18
CA GLY A 109 11.35 -19.51 0.49
C GLY A 109 9.87 -19.34 0.13
N TYR A 110 9.48 -18.34 -0.66
CA TYR A 110 8.10 -18.11 -1.09
C TYR A 110 7.83 -18.68 -2.47
N LYS A 111 6.73 -19.40 -2.62
CA LYS A 111 6.33 -19.96 -3.91
C LYS A 111 6.01 -18.85 -4.92
N ALA A 112 6.62 -18.92 -6.11
CA ALA A 112 6.28 -18.06 -7.22
C ALA A 112 4.84 -18.33 -7.70
N SER A 113 4.14 -17.29 -8.10
CA SER A 113 2.75 -17.35 -8.58
C SER A 113 2.73 -17.64 -10.08
N ASP A 114 1.77 -18.47 -10.50
CA ASP A 114 1.54 -18.76 -11.92
C ASP A 114 1.11 -17.49 -12.65
N ILE A 115 1.56 -17.34 -13.90
CA ILE A 115 1.11 -16.27 -14.80
C ILE A 115 -0.17 -16.73 -15.50
N ILE A 116 -1.18 -15.87 -15.50
CA ILE A 116 -2.54 -16.16 -16.01
C ILE A 116 -2.76 -15.37 -17.30
N GLU A 117 -3.26 -16.01 -18.35
CA GLU A 117 -3.68 -15.31 -19.58
C GLU A 117 -5.13 -14.83 -19.40
N ASN A 118 -5.36 -13.54 -19.58
CA ASN A 118 -6.68 -12.94 -19.56
C ASN A 118 -7.41 -13.18 -20.90
N PRO A 119 -8.76 -13.14 -20.93
CA PRO A 119 -9.54 -13.30 -22.16
C PRO A 119 -9.23 -12.28 -23.27
N ASP A 120 -8.70 -11.11 -22.90
CA ASP A 120 -8.26 -10.06 -23.82
C ASP A 120 -6.85 -10.30 -24.41
N GLY A 121 -6.21 -11.41 -24.03
CA GLY A 121 -4.87 -11.80 -24.44
C GLY A 121 -3.74 -11.21 -23.60
N THR A 122 -4.03 -10.35 -22.62
CA THR A 122 -3.01 -9.82 -21.69
C THR A 122 -2.63 -10.87 -20.64
N PHE A 123 -1.51 -10.66 -19.95
CA PHE A 123 -0.99 -11.62 -18.97
C PHE A 123 -1.02 -11.01 -17.57
N LYS A 124 -1.82 -11.58 -16.68
CA LYS A 124 -1.92 -11.14 -15.30
C LYS A 124 -0.75 -11.69 -14.49
N VAL A 125 0.01 -10.79 -13.90
CA VAL A 125 1.15 -11.06 -13.02
C VAL A 125 0.80 -10.54 -11.63
N LYS A 126 0.85 -11.42 -10.63
CA LYS A 126 0.49 -11.09 -9.25
C LYS A 126 1.35 -9.93 -8.74
N HIS A 127 0.71 -8.89 -8.18
CA HIS A 127 1.31 -7.65 -7.65
C HIS A 127 2.02 -6.73 -8.66
N LEU A 128 2.22 -7.13 -9.91
CA LEU A 128 2.67 -6.24 -10.99
C LEU A 128 1.49 -5.66 -11.80
N GLY A 129 0.43 -6.44 -11.98
CA GLY A 129 -0.71 -6.10 -12.85
C GLY A 129 -0.68 -6.86 -14.18
N SER A 130 -1.28 -6.29 -15.22
CA SER A 130 -1.36 -6.92 -16.55
C SER A 130 -0.21 -6.50 -17.46
N ILE A 131 0.48 -7.49 -18.04
CA ILE A 131 1.52 -7.30 -19.07
C ILE A 131 0.89 -7.41 -20.46
N GLN A 132 1.25 -6.49 -21.35
CA GLN A 132 0.75 -6.45 -22.72
C GLN A 132 1.41 -7.49 -23.62
N PRO A 133 0.69 -8.01 -24.64
CA PRO A 133 1.24 -9.07 -25.50
C PRO A 133 2.45 -8.68 -26.36
N SER A 134 2.66 -7.38 -26.53
CA SER A 134 3.79 -6.82 -27.25
C SER A 134 5.09 -6.79 -26.45
N ASP A 135 5.06 -7.16 -25.17
CA ASP A 135 6.26 -7.23 -24.34
C ASP A 135 7.17 -8.38 -24.81
N GLU A 136 8.49 -8.16 -24.77
CA GLU A 136 9.51 -8.97 -25.44
C GLU A 136 9.54 -10.45 -24.99
N LEU A 137 9.06 -10.71 -23.77
CA LEU A 137 8.91 -12.05 -23.20
C LEU A 137 7.67 -12.83 -23.70
N ILE A 138 6.66 -12.14 -24.23
CA ILE A 138 5.35 -12.72 -24.49
C ILE A 138 5.29 -13.59 -25.75
N PRO A 139 6.04 -13.34 -26.84
CA PRO A 139 6.09 -14.25 -27.97
C PRO A 139 6.46 -15.68 -27.54
N ALA A 140 7.31 -15.82 -26.51
CA ALA A 140 7.64 -17.10 -25.90
C ALA A 140 6.44 -17.72 -25.15
N LEU A 141 5.75 -16.94 -24.31
CA LEU A 141 4.57 -17.37 -23.56
C LEU A 141 3.41 -17.80 -24.47
N THR A 142 3.13 -17.01 -25.50
CA THR A 142 2.08 -17.27 -26.50
C THR A 142 2.36 -18.53 -27.30
N GLU A 143 3.63 -18.82 -27.60
CA GLU A 143 4.02 -20.05 -28.29
C GLU A 143 3.82 -21.31 -27.42
N MET A 144 4.11 -21.22 -26.11
CA MET A 144 3.88 -22.32 -25.17
C MET A 144 2.40 -22.62 -24.98
N ASN A 145 1.56 -21.59 -24.84
CA ASN A 145 0.10 -21.76 -24.71
C ASN A 145 -0.53 -22.46 -25.92
N LYS A 146 -0.05 -22.15 -27.13
CA LYS A 146 -0.51 -22.83 -28.36
C LYS A 146 -0.20 -24.33 -28.37
N ARG A 147 0.86 -24.77 -27.69
CA ARG A 147 1.27 -26.19 -27.66
C ARG A 147 0.49 -27.02 -26.64
N LEU A 148 0.07 -26.42 -25.52
CA LEU A 148 -0.40 -27.16 -24.35
C LEU A 148 -1.93 -27.14 -24.12
N ARG A 149 -2.70 -26.33 -24.86
CA ARG A 149 -4.19 -26.35 -24.93
C ARG A 149 -4.94 -26.25 -23.60
N ASP A 150 -4.32 -25.78 -22.53
CA ASP A 150 -5.03 -25.37 -21.32
C ASP A 150 -5.30 -23.87 -21.39
N ARG A 151 -6.53 -23.44 -21.12
CA ARG A 151 -7.03 -22.12 -21.58
C ARG A 151 -6.81 -20.97 -20.59
N ASP A 152 -6.43 -21.25 -19.35
CA ASP A 152 -6.46 -20.24 -18.28
C ASP A 152 -5.09 -19.95 -17.64
N HIS A 153 -4.10 -20.85 -17.80
CA HIS A 153 -2.75 -20.68 -17.26
C HIS A 153 -1.73 -20.66 -18.38
N VAL A 154 -0.60 -19.97 -18.17
CA VAL A 154 0.57 -20.08 -19.04
C VAL A 154 1.49 -21.17 -18.51
N PRO A 155 1.51 -22.39 -19.10
CA PRO A 155 2.34 -23.46 -18.59
C PRO A 155 3.81 -23.06 -18.65
N GLY A 156 4.49 -23.12 -17.50
CA GLY A 156 5.89 -22.70 -17.38
C GLY A 156 6.09 -21.20 -17.13
N GLY A 157 5.04 -20.39 -17.01
CA GLY A 157 5.14 -18.96 -16.65
C GLY A 157 4.94 -18.74 -15.15
N TYR A 158 5.96 -18.22 -14.46
CA TYR A 158 5.91 -17.94 -13.02
C TYR A 158 6.41 -16.55 -12.70
N SER A 159 5.95 -15.97 -11.59
CA SER A 159 6.34 -14.63 -11.15
C SER A 159 6.48 -14.51 -9.65
N CYS A 160 7.38 -13.65 -9.21
CA CYS A 160 7.55 -13.27 -7.81
C CYS A 160 7.73 -11.75 -7.75
N PHE A 161 6.76 -11.06 -7.16
CA PHE A 161 6.81 -9.62 -6.89
C PHE A 161 6.37 -9.39 -5.45
N PRO A 162 6.96 -8.41 -4.75
CA PRO A 162 6.45 -7.97 -3.46
C PRO A 162 5.09 -7.29 -3.64
N ARG A 163 4.34 -7.17 -2.55
CA ARG A 163 3.02 -6.54 -2.54
C ARG A 163 3.08 -5.05 -2.85
N VAL A 164 4.11 -4.37 -2.34
CA VAL A 164 4.37 -2.96 -2.62
C VAL A 164 5.32 -2.87 -3.80
N PHE A 165 4.88 -2.16 -4.83
CA PHE A 165 5.68 -1.95 -6.02
C PHE A 165 6.99 -1.22 -5.69
N GLY A 166 8.10 -1.72 -6.20
CA GLY A 166 9.41 -1.19 -5.84
C GLY A 166 9.96 -1.66 -4.50
N ASP A 167 9.28 -2.51 -3.72
CA ASP A 167 9.92 -3.11 -2.54
C ASP A 167 10.96 -4.18 -2.95
N SER A 168 11.82 -4.62 -2.04
CA SER A 168 12.80 -5.67 -2.30
C SER A 168 12.20 -7.06 -2.07
N ILE A 169 12.46 -8.00 -2.98
CA ILE A 169 12.09 -9.42 -2.81
C ILE A 169 12.88 -10.07 -1.65
N GLY A 170 14.13 -9.63 -1.46
CA GLY A 170 15.05 -10.21 -0.49
C GLY A 170 15.67 -9.16 0.43
N PRO A 171 16.01 -9.51 1.69
CA PRO A 171 16.55 -8.56 2.65
C PRO A 171 18.07 -8.34 2.55
N GLY A 172 18.79 -9.14 1.75
CA GLY A 172 20.26 -9.11 1.67
C GLY A 172 20.79 -8.92 0.26
N ASP A 173 22.11 -9.05 0.09
CA ASP A 173 22.81 -8.88 -1.20
C ASP A 173 22.62 -10.07 -2.17
N ARG A 174 21.81 -11.05 -1.76
CA ARG A 174 21.56 -12.29 -2.48
C ARG A 174 20.07 -12.62 -2.39
N VAL A 175 19.50 -13.04 -3.53
CA VAL A 175 18.15 -13.57 -3.65
C VAL A 175 18.26 -15.04 -4.00
N ASP A 176 17.94 -15.91 -3.04
CA ASP A 176 17.96 -17.36 -3.21
C ASP A 176 16.72 -17.84 -3.96
N ILE A 177 16.95 -18.73 -4.94
CA ILE A 177 15.92 -19.27 -5.82
C ILE A 177 16.07 -20.78 -5.86
N THR A 178 14.98 -21.50 -5.61
CA THR A 178 14.93 -22.95 -5.75
C THR A 178 13.94 -23.34 -6.83
N PHE A 179 14.38 -24.20 -7.75
CA PHE A 179 13.54 -24.85 -8.74
C PHE A 179 13.37 -26.32 -8.35
N GLU A 180 12.14 -26.81 -8.33
CA GLU A 180 11.83 -28.22 -8.11
C GLU A 180 11.07 -28.79 -9.31
N HIS A 181 11.57 -29.89 -9.86
CA HIS A 181 10.96 -30.59 -10.99
C HIS A 181 11.21 -32.10 -10.86
N GLU A 182 10.14 -32.89 -10.95
CA GLU A 182 10.16 -34.36 -10.81
C GLU A 182 10.92 -34.86 -9.55
N GLY A 183 10.82 -34.10 -8.45
CA GLY A 183 11.49 -34.40 -7.17
C GLY A 183 12.99 -34.04 -7.12
N THR A 184 13.56 -33.49 -8.21
CA THR A 184 14.91 -32.94 -8.23
C THR A 184 14.86 -31.44 -7.90
N LYS A 185 15.76 -31.00 -7.01
CA LYS A 185 15.88 -29.59 -6.58
C LYS A 185 17.15 -28.96 -7.12
N TYR A 186 17.02 -27.75 -7.64
CA TYR A 186 18.12 -26.91 -8.12
C TYR A 186 18.10 -25.60 -7.32
N GLU A 187 19.19 -25.30 -6.61
CA GLU A 187 19.34 -24.09 -5.80
C GLU A 187 20.30 -23.13 -6.49
N THR A 188 19.84 -21.91 -6.77
CA THR A 188 20.63 -20.85 -7.41
C THR A 188 20.33 -19.49 -6.79
N ALA A 189 20.99 -18.43 -7.25
CA ALA A 189 20.74 -17.09 -6.72
C ALA A 189 21.01 -15.96 -7.72
N ILE A 190 20.37 -14.82 -7.46
CA ILE A 190 20.68 -13.53 -8.06
C ILE A 190 21.41 -12.69 -7.02
N LEU A 191 22.56 -12.14 -7.40
CA LEU A 191 23.30 -11.18 -6.59
C LEU A 191 22.84 -9.76 -6.92
N GLN A 192 22.61 -8.98 -5.88
CA GLN A 192 22.04 -7.64 -5.94
C GLN A 192 22.78 -6.70 -4.98
N SER A 193 22.49 -5.41 -5.07
CA SER A 193 22.81 -4.46 -4.00
C SER A 193 21.68 -4.53 -2.98
N GLY A 194 21.93 -5.10 -1.81
CA GLY A 194 20.89 -5.29 -0.80
C GLY A 194 20.40 -3.98 -0.16
N PRO A 195 19.29 -4.04 0.60
CA PRO A 195 18.81 -2.94 1.42
C PRO A 195 19.84 -2.39 2.42
N HIS A 196 19.75 -1.09 2.71
CA HIS A 196 20.56 -0.45 3.76
C HIS A 196 19.67 0.09 4.88
N ASP A 197 19.85 -0.43 6.10
CA ASP A 197 19.10 0.01 7.27
C ASP A 197 19.78 1.21 7.95
N VAL A 198 18.99 2.22 8.32
CA VAL A 198 19.37 3.30 9.22
C VAL A 198 18.37 3.36 10.36
N GLN A 199 18.87 3.17 11.58
CA GLN A 199 18.04 3.38 12.77
C GLN A 199 18.09 4.85 13.16
N THR A 200 16.94 5.50 13.16
CA THR A 200 16.81 6.86 13.69
C THR A 200 16.53 6.75 15.18
N VAL A 201 17.39 7.34 16.00
CA VAL A 201 17.10 7.54 17.41
C VAL A 201 16.26 8.82 17.51
N LEU A 202 15.00 8.69 17.94
CA LEU A 202 14.13 9.84 18.20
C LEU A 202 14.86 10.84 19.10
N SER A 203 14.93 12.12 18.69
CA SER A 203 15.65 13.17 19.43
C SER A 203 14.98 13.50 20.78
N ASN A 204 13.75 13.04 20.99
CA ASN A 204 12.99 13.31 22.20
C ASN A 204 12.14 12.08 22.59
N PRO A 205 12.77 10.97 22.99
CA PRO A 205 12.02 9.88 23.53
C PRO A 205 11.59 10.30 24.94
N GLY A 206 10.28 10.41 25.17
CA GLY A 206 9.82 10.03 26.50
C GLY A 206 10.43 8.66 26.83
N ALA A 207 10.78 8.40 28.09
CA ALA A 207 11.58 7.24 28.51
C ALA A 207 11.07 5.84 28.07
N GLU A 208 9.95 5.78 27.33
CA GLU A 208 9.25 4.60 26.84
C GLU A 208 9.12 4.53 25.30
N SER A 209 9.58 5.51 24.51
CA SER A 209 9.41 5.45 23.04
C SER A 209 10.49 4.60 22.36
N ARG A 210 10.10 3.48 21.75
CA ARG A 210 10.98 2.67 20.91
C ARG A 210 11.31 3.43 19.60
N PRO A 211 12.56 3.41 19.11
CA PRO A 211 12.90 3.99 17.82
C PRO A 211 12.23 3.24 16.66
N VAL A 212 11.73 4.00 15.68
CA VAL A 212 11.28 3.48 14.38
C VAL A 212 12.52 3.19 13.52
N THR A 213 12.57 2.02 12.88
CA THR A 213 13.67 1.67 11.98
C THR A 213 13.37 2.18 10.58
N PHE A 214 14.30 2.94 9.98
CA PHE A 214 14.17 3.36 8.58
C PHE A 214 15.03 2.46 7.69
N ARG A 215 14.44 1.87 6.66
CA ARG A 215 15.15 1.06 5.68
C ARG A 215 15.18 1.78 4.35
N PHE A 216 16.34 1.90 3.73
CA PHE A 216 16.48 2.57 2.44
C PHE A 216 16.73 1.53 1.34
N LEU A 217 15.92 1.59 0.28
CA LEU A 217 15.92 0.63 -0.82
C LEU A 217 16.38 1.33 -2.11
N GLY A 218 17.54 0.94 -2.65
CA GLY A 218 18.12 1.45 -3.91
C GLY A 218 18.46 2.93 -3.93
N THR A 219 18.50 3.57 -2.78
CA THR A 219 19.20 4.84 -2.57
C THR A 219 19.88 4.77 -1.22
N SER A 220 21.14 5.20 -1.10
CA SER A 220 21.80 5.20 0.21
C SER A 220 21.28 6.36 1.06
N ALA A 221 21.09 6.13 2.36
CA ALA A 221 20.73 7.19 3.29
C ALA A 221 21.78 8.31 3.34
N GLN A 222 23.06 7.97 3.14
CA GLN A 222 24.13 8.97 3.05
C GLN A 222 23.94 9.89 1.83
N GLN A 223 23.66 9.33 0.66
CA GLN A 223 23.41 10.11 -0.55
C GLN A 223 22.21 11.04 -0.37
N LEU A 224 21.11 10.57 0.22
CA LEU A 224 19.96 11.41 0.52
C LEU A 224 20.30 12.51 1.53
N ARG A 225 21.09 12.20 2.57
CA ARG A 225 21.55 13.19 3.55
C ARG A 225 22.41 14.29 2.93
N GLU A 226 23.22 13.95 1.93
CA GLU A 226 24.04 14.93 1.20
C GLU A 226 23.20 15.81 0.25
N GLN A 227 22.07 15.29 -0.24
CA GLN A 227 21.18 15.98 -1.19
C GLN A 227 20.06 16.79 -0.51
N ILE A 228 19.63 16.39 0.69
CA ILE A 228 18.47 16.94 1.38
C ILE A 228 18.95 17.65 2.66
N SER A 229 18.85 18.98 2.67
CA SER A 229 19.37 19.80 3.78
C SER A 229 18.69 19.54 5.12
N ASP A 230 17.43 19.11 5.11
CA ASP A 230 16.59 18.80 6.27
C ASP A 230 16.36 17.29 6.48
N PHE A 231 17.26 16.44 5.97
CA PHE A 231 17.12 14.97 5.99
C PHE A 231 16.73 14.39 7.37
N GLU A 232 17.46 14.76 8.43
CA GLU A 232 17.18 14.26 9.79
C GLU A 232 15.85 14.76 10.34
N GLN A 233 15.43 15.98 9.95
CA GLN A 233 14.16 16.57 10.37
C GLN A 233 12.99 15.85 9.71
N ARG A 234 13.14 15.37 8.47
CA ARG A 234 12.15 14.54 7.77
C ARG A 234 11.97 13.19 8.46
N LEU A 235 13.06 12.51 8.81
CA LEU A 235 12.98 11.25 9.57
C LEU A 235 12.32 11.45 10.95
N SER A 236 12.69 12.52 11.66
CA SER A 236 12.07 12.87 12.95
C SER A 236 10.59 13.18 12.79
N ALA A 237 10.20 13.92 11.76
CA ALA A 237 8.81 14.28 11.49
C ALA A 237 7.93 13.04 11.31
N ILE A 238 8.38 12.09 10.49
CA ILE A 238 7.68 10.80 10.27
C ILE A 238 7.57 10.02 11.59
N ALA A 239 8.70 9.85 12.29
CA ALA A 239 8.74 9.03 13.51
C ALA A 239 7.95 9.65 14.69
N GLU A 240 7.97 10.97 14.84
CA GLU A 240 7.16 11.70 15.83
C GLU A 240 5.66 11.49 15.60
N SER A 241 5.24 11.52 14.34
CA SER A 241 3.85 11.36 13.94
C SER A 241 3.36 9.94 14.19
N ILE A 242 4.12 8.92 13.77
CA ILE A 242 3.87 7.51 14.11
C ILE A 242 3.71 7.34 15.61
N TYR A 243 4.65 7.86 16.41
CA TYR A 243 4.60 7.77 17.86
C TYR A 243 3.36 8.44 18.46
N HIS A 244 2.93 9.58 17.89
CA HIS A 244 1.71 10.26 18.34
C HIS A 244 0.46 9.40 18.13
N VAL A 245 0.34 8.73 16.97
CA VAL A 245 -0.76 7.80 16.69
C VAL A 245 -0.72 6.61 17.66
N GLU A 246 0.43 5.94 17.77
CA GLU A 246 0.61 4.77 18.65
C GLU A 246 0.29 5.09 20.12
N LYS A 247 0.75 6.24 20.60
CA LYS A 247 0.49 6.72 21.96
C LYS A 247 -1.00 7.02 22.18
N THR A 248 -1.66 7.66 21.21
CA THR A 248 -3.06 8.06 21.35
C THR A 248 -3.99 6.86 21.30
N LEU A 249 -3.70 5.90 20.42
CA LEU A 249 -4.47 4.66 20.27
C LEU A 249 -4.01 3.58 21.26
N ASN A 250 -2.95 3.83 22.02
CA ASN A 250 -2.31 2.92 22.98
C ASN A 250 -2.01 1.54 22.40
N THR A 251 -1.46 1.50 21.21
CA THR A 251 -1.05 0.25 20.55
C THR A 251 0.19 0.50 19.73
N ARG A 252 1.02 -0.52 19.64
CA ARG A 252 2.14 -0.56 18.71
C ARG A 252 1.66 -1.01 17.34
N LEU A 253 2.04 -0.24 16.33
CA LEU A 253 1.56 -0.33 14.95
C LEU A 253 2.72 -0.46 13.99
N VAL A 254 3.74 0.40 14.08
CA VAL A 254 4.80 0.47 13.07
C VAL A 254 6.10 -0.14 13.60
N GLU A 255 6.69 -1.04 12.81
CA GLU A 255 8.02 -1.61 13.07
C GLU A 255 9.09 -0.96 12.20
N THR A 256 8.81 -0.82 10.90
CA THR A 256 9.76 -0.29 9.92
C THR A 256 9.09 0.75 9.02
N VAL A 257 9.84 1.79 8.65
CA VAL A 257 9.51 2.68 7.55
C VAL A 257 10.50 2.43 6.42
N ASN A 258 10.04 1.93 5.29
CA ASN A 258 10.84 1.69 4.10
C ASN A 258 10.82 2.94 3.20
N ILE A 259 11.97 3.51 2.89
CA ILE A 259 12.15 4.56 1.88
C ILE A 259 12.48 3.88 0.56
N VAL A 260 11.48 3.78 -0.31
CA VAL A 260 11.53 3.09 -1.60
C VAL A 260 12.14 4.01 -2.65
N GLY A 261 13.30 3.63 -3.20
CA GLY A 261 14.05 4.41 -4.17
C GLY A 261 13.44 4.47 -5.58
N VAL A 262 12.13 4.29 -5.76
CA VAL A 262 11.47 4.50 -7.06
C VAL A 262 11.08 5.97 -7.18
N GLY A 263 11.68 6.69 -8.12
CA GLY A 263 11.59 8.15 -8.23
C GLY A 263 10.34 8.66 -8.96
N GLU A 264 9.63 7.81 -9.68
CA GLU A 264 8.46 8.19 -10.49
C GLU A 264 7.16 8.23 -9.68
N ILE A 265 7.15 7.66 -8.47
CA ILE A 265 5.96 7.54 -7.64
C ILE A 265 6.03 8.56 -6.51
N TYR A 266 4.91 9.25 -6.31
CA TYR A 266 4.74 10.30 -5.33
C TYR A 266 3.69 9.87 -4.32
N ASP A 267 4.06 8.98 -3.40
CA ASP A 267 3.09 8.40 -2.47
C ASP A 267 3.76 7.82 -1.21
N ALA A 268 2.92 7.38 -0.28
CA ALA A 268 3.27 6.39 0.72
C ALA A 268 2.13 5.39 0.88
N VAL A 269 2.45 4.17 1.34
CA VAL A 269 1.44 3.11 1.52
C VAL A 269 1.72 2.29 2.78
N ALA A 270 0.65 1.86 3.43
CA ALA A 270 0.61 0.70 4.31
C ALA A 270 -0.05 -0.49 3.57
N CYS A 271 0.17 -1.70 4.05
CA CYS A 271 -0.41 -2.90 3.45
C CYS A 271 -1.02 -3.81 4.51
N ASP A 272 -2.19 -4.37 4.21
CA ASP A 272 -2.88 -5.35 5.05
C ASP A 272 -1.95 -6.47 5.54
N GLY A 273 -1.98 -6.76 6.82
CA GLY A 273 -1.16 -7.79 7.47
C GLY A 273 0.30 -7.40 7.68
N SER A 274 0.69 -6.16 7.37
CA SER A 274 2.02 -5.62 7.62
C SER A 274 2.00 -4.55 8.71
N ASN A 275 3.11 -4.44 9.45
CA ASN A 275 3.38 -3.36 10.39
C ASN A 275 4.45 -2.40 9.84
N ASP A 276 4.66 -2.40 8.53
CA ASP A 276 5.63 -1.55 7.84
C ASP A 276 4.88 -0.46 7.05
N ILE A 277 5.50 0.71 6.90
CA ILE A 277 5.06 1.79 6.00
C ILE A 277 6.09 1.94 4.89
N TRP A 278 5.66 2.17 3.65
CA TRP A 278 6.55 2.44 2.52
C TRP A 278 6.34 3.86 2.03
N PHE A 279 7.36 4.70 2.17
CA PHE A 279 7.42 6.02 1.55
C PHE A 279 8.23 5.94 0.26
N TYR A 280 7.67 6.42 -0.85
CA TYR A 280 8.49 6.60 -2.05
C TYR A 280 9.45 7.78 -1.86
N VAL A 281 10.66 7.64 -2.39
CA VAL A 281 11.76 8.59 -2.18
C VAL A 281 11.40 10.01 -2.62
N THR A 282 10.56 10.15 -3.64
CA THR A 282 10.11 11.44 -4.14
C THR A 282 9.20 12.15 -3.13
N ALA A 283 8.22 11.45 -2.54
CA ALA A 283 7.40 12.00 -1.46
C ALA A 283 8.29 12.39 -0.26
N PHE A 284 9.20 11.50 0.15
CA PHE A 284 10.16 11.79 1.23
C PHE A 284 11.01 13.04 0.94
N ARG A 285 11.45 13.25 -0.30
CA ARG A 285 12.33 14.36 -0.70
C ARG A 285 11.59 15.68 -0.86
N GLU A 286 10.40 15.67 -1.43
CA GLU A 286 9.75 16.88 -1.97
C GLU A 286 8.63 17.41 -1.08
N GLU A 287 7.95 16.55 -0.32
CA GLU A 287 6.87 17.03 0.53
C GLU A 287 7.40 17.88 1.71
N PRO A 288 6.66 18.92 2.14
CA PRO A 288 6.97 19.65 3.36
C PRO A 288 6.89 18.75 4.60
N LEU A 289 7.63 19.10 5.65
CA LEU A 289 7.64 18.36 6.92
C LEU A 289 6.24 18.16 7.51
N ALA A 290 5.32 19.12 7.32
CA ALA A 290 3.95 19.02 7.79
C ALA A 290 3.15 17.94 7.03
N GLU A 291 3.31 17.85 5.71
CA GLU A 291 2.65 16.81 4.91
C GLU A 291 3.24 15.43 5.24
N LEU A 292 4.56 15.31 5.41
CA LEU A 292 5.18 14.05 5.85
C LEU A 292 4.64 13.56 7.20
N LYS A 293 4.33 14.47 8.12
CA LYS A 293 3.66 14.13 9.39
C LYS A 293 2.26 13.58 9.13
N THR A 294 1.47 14.25 8.30
CA THR A 294 0.12 13.84 7.94
C THR A 294 0.09 12.47 7.28
N ILE A 295 0.96 12.25 6.28
CA ILE A 295 1.09 10.95 5.59
C ILE A 295 1.47 9.86 6.60
N ALA A 296 2.47 10.11 7.44
CA ALA A 296 2.89 9.12 8.45
C ALA A 296 1.79 8.78 9.47
N SER A 297 0.97 9.77 9.86
CA SER A 297 -0.21 9.52 10.70
C SER A 297 -1.19 8.62 9.97
N HIS A 298 -1.52 8.97 8.72
CA HIS A 298 -2.50 8.30 7.89
C HIS A 298 -2.14 6.82 7.70
N GLU A 299 -0.93 6.53 7.23
CA GLU A 299 -0.46 5.16 7.02
C GLU A 299 -0.38 4.36 8.33
N SER A 300 -0.06 5.01 9.46
CA SER A 300 -0.10 4.33 10.77
C SER A 300 -1.52 3.92 11.16
N ILE A 301 -2.52 4.74 10.81
CA ILE A 301 -3.92 4.46 11.10
C ILE A 301 -4.45 3.35 10.19
N HIS A 302 -4.02 3.25 8.93
CA HIS A 302 -4.32 2.09 8.08
C HIS A 302 -3.95 0.77 8.78
N ILE A 303 -2.73 0.70 9.34
CA ILE A 303 -2.28 -0.48 10.10
C ILE A 303 -3.19 -0.72 11.33
N TYR A 304 -3.64 0.33 12.01
CA TYR A 304 -4.59 0.19 13.13
C TYR A 304 -5.94 -0.37 12.67
N VAL A 305 -6.48 0.15 11.57
CA VAL A 305 -7.76 -0.26 10.98
C VAL A 305 -7.73 -1.73 10.57
N ASP A 306 -6.67 -2.18 9.89
CA ASP A 306 -6.49 -3.58 9.50
C ASP A 306 -6.31 -4.51 10.71
N LYS A 307 -5.43 -4.14 11.66
CA LYS A 307 -5.15 -4.95 12.85
C LYS A 307 -6.40 -5.24 13.68
N ASN A 308 -7.34 -4.29 13.76
CA ASN A 308 -8.61 -4.43 14.46
C ASN A 308 -9.78 -4.80 13.52
N ARG A 309 -9.48 -5.17 12.27
CA ARG A 309 -10.43 -5.69 11.27
C ARG A 309 -11.66 -4.81 11.06
N VAL A 310 -11.51 -3.49 11.23
CA VAL A 310 -12.65 -2.55 11.27
C VAL A 310 -13.44 -2.59 9.96
N THR A 311 -12.76 -2.70 8.83
CA THR A 311 -13.36 -2.76 7.48
C THR A 311 -14.14 -4.06 7.22
N ARG A 312 -13.95 -5.10 8.05
CA ARG A 312 -14.64 -6.39 7.93
C ARG A 312 -15.96 -6.42 8.71
N ASP A 313 -16.20 -5.43 9.58
CA ASP A 313 -17.42 -5.40 10.38
C ASP A 313 -18.66 -5.01 9.53
N PRO A 314 -19.76 -5.79 9.59
CA PRO A 314 -20.96 -5.51 8.81
C PRO A 314 -21.61 -4.15 9.10
N ALA A 315 -21.52 -3.65 10.35
CA ALA A 315 -22.09 -2.36 10.72
C ALA A 315 -21.30 -1.20 10.09
N ILE A 316 -19.97 -1.31 10.02
CA ILE A 316 -19.11 -0.34 9.34
C ILE A 316 -19.37 -0.35 7.84
N ARG A 317 -19.44 -1.53 7.21
CA ARG A 317 -19.77 -1.67 5.78
C ARG A 317 -21.13 -1.06 5.45
N LYS A 318 -22.13 -1.33 6.30
CA LYS A 318 -23.48 -0.75 6.16
C LYS A 318 -23.44 0.77 6.27
N LEU A 319 -22.76 1.31 7.28
CA LEU A 319 -22.63 2.74 7.50
C LEU A 319 -21.96 3.44 6.31
N PHE A 320 -20.85 2.89 5.81
CA PHE A 320 -20.18 3.45 4.63
C PHE A 320 -21.10 3.44 3.40
N ALA A 321 -21.83 2.36 3.16
CA ALA A 321 -22.81 2.32 2.06
C ALA A 321 -23.94 3.34 2.22
N ASP A 322 -24.41 3.57 3.46
CA ASP A 322 -25.40 4.60 3.78
C ASP A 322 -24.85 6.00 3.49
N LEU A 323 -23.60 6.30 3.88
CA LEU A 323 -22.91 7.56 3.60
C LEU A 323 -22.65 7.78 2.11
N LYS A 324 -22.40 6.71 1.35
CA LYS A 324 -22.29 6.79 -0.12
C LYS A 324 -23.63 7.01 -0.82
N GLY A 325 -24.74 6.98 -0.08
CA GLY A 325 -26.09 7.14 -0.63
C GLY A 325 -26.56 5.93 -1.44
N TYR A 326 -25.97 4.75 -1.23
CA TYR A 326 -26.35 3.56 -1.98
C TYR A 326 -27.68 3.00 -1.48
N ASP A 327 -28.64 2.90 -2.41
CA ASP A 327 -29.97 2.35 -2.18
C ASP A 327 -29.92 0.96 -1.54
N THR A 328 -30.95 0.63 -0.75
CA THR A 328 -31.00 -0.64 0.02
C THR A 328 -30.89 -1.89 -0.87
N LEU A 329 -31.33 -1.81 -2.13
CA LEU A 329 -31.30 -2.90 -3.10
C LEU A 329 -30.28 -2.68 -4.22
N SER A 330 -29.38 -1.70 -4.08
CA SER A 330 -28.37 -1.41 -5.09
C SER A 330 -27.31 -2.51 -5.12
N LEU A 331 -26.73 -2.73 -6.31
CA LEU A 331 -25.68 -3.73 -6.48
C LEU A 331 -24.39 -3.26 -5.79
N GLU A 332 -24.11 -1.97 -5.80
CA GLU A 332 -22.98 -1.33 -5.09
C GLU A 332 -23.04 -1.61 -3.59
N ARG A 333 -24.23 -1.45 -2.99
CA ARG A 333 -24.45 -1.78 -1.58
C ARG A 333 -24.22 -3.26 -1.31
N PHE A 334 -24.76 -4.13 -2.16
CA PHE A 334 -24.55 -5.57 -2.03
C PHE A 334 -23.05 -5.90 -2.05
N MET A 335 -22.29 -5.36 -3.01
CA MET A 335 -20.85 -5.58 -3.14
C MET A 335 -20.07 -5.07 -1.92
N ILE A 336 -20.36 -3.87 -1.42
CA ILE A 336 -19.75 -3.37 -0.17
C ILE A 336 -20.02 -4.29 1.01
N ILE A 337 -21.26 -4.76 1.17
CA ILE A 337 -21.61 -5.61 2.31
C ILE A 337 -20.90 -6.97 2.21
N THR A 338 -20.88 -7.60 1.03
CA THR A 338 -20.35 -8.95 0.85
C THR A 338 -18.84 -8.99 0.64
N ALA A 339 -18.32 -8.16 -0.26
CA ALA A 339 -16.92 -8.14 -0.65
C ALA A 339 -16.11 -7.08 0.12
N GLY A 340 -16.74 -5.99 0.57
CA GLY A 340 -16.05 -4.88 1.23
C GLY A 340 -15.61 -3.77 0.27
N GLU A 341 -15.92 -3.90 -1.02
CA GLU A 341 -15.51 -2.96 -2.06
C GLU A 341 -16.54 -2.90 -3.19
N VAL A 342 -16.49 -1.82 -3.98
CA VAL A 342 -17.24 -1.69 -5.23
C VAL A 342 -16.20 -1.63 -6.36
N PRO A 343 -16.33 -2.47 -7.42
CA PRO A 343 -15.46 -2.38 -8.58
C PRO A 343 -15.44 -0.96 -9.16
N ALA A 344 -14.27 -0.51 -9.62
CA ALA A 344 -14.10 0.86 -10.11
C ALA A 344 -15.05 1.20 -11.28
N GLU A 345 -15.45 0.22 -12.09
CA GLU A 345 -16.41 0.43 -13.18
C GLU A 345 -17.85 0.66 -12.68
N MET A 346 -18.15 0.22 -11.47
CA MET A 346 -19.47 0.32 -10.84
C MET A 346 -19.57 1.45 -9.82
N ALA A 347 -18.43 1.97 -9.36
CA ALA A 347 -18.40 3.13 -8.50
C ALA A 347 -18.97 4.34 -9.26
N GLN A 348 -20.24 4.68 -8.98
CA GLN A 348 -20.89 5.85 -9.56
C GLN A 348 -20.03 7.11 -9.25
N GLN A 349 -19.44 7.71 -10.28
CA GLN A 349 -18.65 8.95 -10.14
C GLN A 349 -19.54 10.16 -9.78
N ASP A 350 -20.85 10.05 -9.97
CA ASP A 350 -21.82 11.15 -9.80
C ASP A 350 -22.67 11.06 -8.53
N ALA A 351 -22.41 10.10 -7.63
CA ALA A 351 -23.11 10.08 -6.34
C ALA A 351 -22.68 11.31 -5.52
N PRO A 352 -23.62 12.10 -4.96
CA PRO A 352 -23.26 13.26 -4.16
C PRO A 352 -22.36 12.80 -3.01
N THR A 353 -21.17 13.41 -2.91
CA THR A 353 -20.25 13.11 -1.80
C THR A 353 -20.93 13.54 -0.52
N ALA A 354 -21.25 12.59 0.37
CA ALA A 354 -21.80 12.93 1.67
C ALA A 354 -20.90 13.96 2.36
N THR A 355 -21.54 14.93 2.99
CA THR A 355 -20.85 16.01 3.71
C THR A 355 -19.86 15.47 4.73
N LEU A 356 -20.15 14.33 5.36
CA LEU A 356 -19.21 13.69 6.29
C LEU A 356 -17.91 13.27 5.59
N LEU A 357 -17.99 12.64 4.42
CA LEU A 357 -16.80 12.20 3.66
C LEU A 357 -15.96 13.43 3.29
N ALA A 358 -16.57 14.50 2.80
CA ALA A 358 -15.84 15.74 2.56
C ALA A 358 -15.23 16.31 3.87
N LEU A 359 -15.97 16.33 4.97
CA LEU A 359 -15.52 16.88 6.26
C LEU A 359 -14.25 16.18 6.77
N ILE A 360 -14.18 14.85 6.60
CA ILE A 360 -13.07 14.02 7.08
C ILE A 360 -11.97 13.84 6.03
N ASP A 361 -11.97 14.54 4.90
CA ASP A 361 -10.79 14.59 4.03
C ASP A 361 -9.69 15.45 4.69
N GLU A 362 -8.42 15.04 4.66
CA GLU A 362 -7.32 15.73 5.34
C GLU A 362 -7.21 17.21 4.95
N LYS A 363 -7.35 17.54 3.66
CA LYS A 363 -7.42 18.93 3.16
C LYS A 363 -8.47 19.80 3.87
N ASN A 364 -9.54 19.17 4.37
CA ASN A 364 -10.70 19.81 4.97
C ASN A 364 -10.67 19.87 6.49
N PHE A 365 -9.75 19.18 7.19
CA PHE A 365 -9.51 19.37 8.65
C PHE A 365 -8.05 19.75 9.03
N LEU A 366 -7.12 19.70 8.07
CA LEU A 366 -5.75 20.17 8.18
C LEU A 366 -5.48 21.26 7.12
N GLU A 367 -5.15 22.46 7.57
CA GLU A 367 -4.88 23.60 6.69
C GLU A 367 -3.63 23.36 5.82
N GLY A 368 -3.78 23.58 4.51
CA GLY A 368 -2.67 23.51 3.54
C GLY A 368 -2.26 22.10 3.10
N MET A 369 -2.97 21.06 3.54
CA MET A 369 -2.69 19.67 3.13
C MET A 369 -3.40 19.32 1.83
N LYS A 370 -2.83 18.34 1.10
CA LYS A 370 -3.34 17.91 -0.22
C LYS A 370 -4.19 16.63 -0.15
N GLY A 371 -4.07 15.86 0.94
CA GLY A 371 -4.74 14.57 1.12
C GLY A 371 -6.27 14.66 1.23
N GLY A 372 -6.93 13.52 1.04
CA GLY A 372 -8.38 13.39 1.21
C GLY A 372 -9.01 12.48 0.18
N HIS A 373 -9.18 11.21 0.55
CA HIS A 373 -9.80 10.17 -0.29
C HIS A 373 -10.83 9.35 0.50
N SER A 374 -11.40 9.90 1.56
CA SER A 374 -12.25 9.15 2.51
C SER A 374 -13.46 8.45 1.86
N GLY A 375 -13.89 8.90 0.69
CA GLY A 375 -14.99 8.30 -0.07
C GLY A 375 -14.59 7.23 -1.10
N THR A 376 -13.31 6.92 -1.29
CA THR A 376 -12.85 5.98 -2.32
C THR A 376 -12.98 4.52 -1.89
N SER A 377 -12.73 4.21 -0.63
CA SER A 377 -12.84 2.86 -0.05
C SER A 377 -13.28 2.90 1.41
N ILE A 378 -13.72 1.75 1.94
CA ILE A 378 -14.04 1.61 3.37
C ILE A 378 -12.80 1.82 4.24
N GLU A 379 -11.64 1.42 3.71
CA GLU A 379 -10.35 1.57 4.37
C GLU A 379 -10.00 3.05 4.54
N GLU A 380 -10.01 3.83 3.45
CA GLU A 380 -9.79 5.27 3.49
C GLU A 380 -10.82 5.98 4.38
N PHE A 381 -12.09 5.58 4.30
CA PHE A 381 -13.12 6.11 5.20
C PHE A 381 -12.75 5.92 6.67
N CYS A 382 -12.39 4.69 7.07
CA CYS A 382 -12.06 4.39 8.47
C CYS A 382 -10.78 5.13 8.89
N THR A 383 -9.77 5.16 8.03
CA THR A 383 -8.49 5.83 8.29
C THR A 383 -8.69 7.33 8.46
N SER A 384 -9.26 8.01 7.47
CA SER A 384 -9.52 9.45 7.51
C SER A 384 -10.45 9.84 8.66
N PHE A 385 -11.45 9.01 8.99
CA PHE A 385 -12.30 9.27 10.15
C PHE A 385 -11.52 9.25 11.46
N ILE A 386 -10.72 8.20 11.71
CA ILE A 386 -9.89 8.10 12.91
C ILE A 386 -8.84 9.23 12.94
N HIS A 387 -8.28 9.60 11.79
CA HIS A 387 -7.35 10.70 11.67
C HIS A 387 -8.00 12.03 12.09
N SER A 388 -9.24 12.28 11.66
CA SER A 388 -10.01 13.46 12.09
C SER A 388 -10.24 13.48 13.62
N LEU A 389 -10.40 12.32 14.25
CA LEU A 389 -10.55 12.21 15.71
C LEU A 389 -9.24 12.54 16.47
N LEU A 390 -8.06 12.33 15.87
CA LEU A 390 -6.79 12.71 16.49
C LEU A 390 -6.63 14.23 16.63
N VAL A 391 -7.33 14.99 15.79
CA VAL A 391 -7.34 16.47 15.78
C VAL A 391 -8.75 17.03 16.04
N LEU A 392 -9.50 16.33 16.89
CA LEU A 392 -10.90 16.65 17.20
C LEU A 392 -11.10 18.03 17.81
N ASP A 393 -10.07 18.60 18.46
CA ASP A 393 -10.07 19.98 18.93
C ASP A 393 -10.36 21.00 17.82
N ARG A 394 -10.17 20.61 16.56
CA ARG A 394 -10.48 21.42 15.37
C ARG A 394 -11.87 21.19 14.80
N LEU A 395 -12.67 20.25 15.31
CA LEU A 395 -13.95 19.85 14.70
C LEU A 395 -14.92 21.04 14.54
N GLU A 396 -15.05 21.89 15.56
CA GLU A 396 -15.90 23.08 15.49
C GLU A 396 -15.46 24.04 14.37
N GLN A 397 -14.15 24.32 14.31
CA GLN A 397 -13.57 25.18 13.27
C GLN A 397 -13.71 24.55 11.86
N THR A 398 -13.64 23.23 11.78
CA THR A 398 -13.77 22.45 10.54
C THR A 398 -15.20 22.51 10.00
N ILE A 399 -16.20 22.46 10.88
CA ILE A 399 -17.62 22.53 10.49
C ILE A 399 -18.04 23.95 10.07
N ASP A 400 -17.40 24.97 10.63
CA ASP A 400 -17.70 26.38 10.34
C ASP A 400 -16.98 26.92 9.09
N ARG A 401 -16.01 26.17 8.53
CA ARG A 401 -15.27 26.60 7.33
C ARG A 401 -15.85 26.02 6.04
N PRO A 402 -15.59 26.66 4.88
CA PRO A 402 -15.93 26.08 3.57
C PRO A 402 -15.22 24.74 3.35
N LEU A 403 -15.96 23.72 2.91
CA LEU A 403 -15.44 22.39 2.61
C LEU A 403 -15.21 22.22 1.10
N SER A 404 -14.09 21.61 0.75
CA SER A 404 -13.77 21.23 -0.63
C SER A 404 -14.26 19.81 -0.90
N PHE A 405 -15.16 19.64 -1.86
CA PHE A 405 -15.70 18.33 -2.23
C PHE A 405 -14.80 17.62 -3.26
N ALA A 406 -14.92 16.31 -3.41
CA ALA A 406 -14.03 15.49 -4.25
C ALA A 406 -14.12 15.83 -5.75
N ASN A 407 -15.21 16.47 -6.20
CA ASN A 407 -15.36 16.91 -7.57
C ASN A 407 -14.50 18.15 -7.82
N ALA A 408 -13.31 17.92 -8.38
CA ALA A 408 -12.35 18.96 -8.75
C ALA A 408 -12.99 19.96 -9.73
N GLY A 409 -13.52 21.06 -9.19
CA GLY A 409 -14.24 22.07 -9.96
C GLY A 409 -15.27 22.84 -9.15
N ASP A 410 -15.79 22.26 -8.06
CA ASP A 410 -16.73 22.95 -7.18
C ASP A 410 -15.98 23.90 -6.24
N GLU A 411 -16.45 25.15 -6.15
CA GLU A 411 -15.94 26.11 -5.18
C GLU A 411 -16.19 25.58 -3.76
N PRO A 412 -15.27 25.79 -2.79
CA PRO A 412 -15.48 25.39 -1.42
C PRO A 412 -16.82 25.90 -0.88
N GLN A 413 -17.64 24.99 -0.35
CA GLN A 413 -19.00 25.30 0.08
C GLN A 413 -19.08 25.37 1.61
N THR A 414 -19.65 26.45 2.13
CA THR A 414 -20.02 26.55 3.55
C THR A 414 -21.28 25.75 3.82
N LEU A 415 -21.26 24.96 4.88
CA LEU A 415 -22.43 24.19 5.33
C LEU A 415 -23.49 25.12 5.91
N SER A 416 -24.73 24.93 5.50
CA SER A 416 -25.90 25.47 6.19
C SER A 416 -26.02 24.85 7.58
N ARG A 417 -26.77 25.50 8.48
CA ARG A 417 -26.96 24.98 9.83
C ARG A 417 -27.56 23.57 9.87
N GLN A 418 -28.46 23.26 8.95
CA GLN A 418 -29.06 21.94 8.85
C GLN A 418 -28.02 20.89 8.42
N GLU A 419 -27.13 21.23 7.48
CA GLU A 419 -26.02 20.37 7.06
C GLU A 419 -24.99 20.19 8.18
N GLN A 420 -24.69 21.24 8.96
CA GLN A 420 -23.82 21.14 10.14
C GLN A 420 -24.38 20.18 11.20
N ILE A 421 -25.70 20.19 11.43
CA ILE A 421 -26.37 19.26 12.34
C ILE A 421 -26.32 17.84 11.79
N ALA A 422 -26.67 17.65 10.51
CA ALA A 422 -26.67 16.34 9.88
C ALA A 422 -25.28 15.69 9.87
N VAL A 423 -24.24 16.45 9.52
CA VAL A 423 -22.86 15.91 9.50
C VAL A 423 -22.37 15.52 10.89
N LEU A 424 -22.79 16.24 11.95
CA LEU A 424 -22.48 15.87 13.33
C LEU A 424 -23.25 14.63 13.79
N ASP A 425 -24.51 14.48 13.39
CA ASP A 425 -25.28 13.25 13.65
C ASP A 425 -24.58 12.04 12.98
N ASP A 426 -24.12 12.18 11.73
CA ASP A 426 -23.36 11.14 11.02
C ASP A 426 -21.97 10.87 11.68
N TYR A 427 -21.27 11.92 12.11
CA TYR A 427 -20.00 11.82 12.81
C TYR A 427 -20.17 11.03 14.12
N ILE A 428 -21.20 11.35 14.91
CA ILE A 428 -21.55 10.65 16.16
C ILE A 428 -21.94 9.19 15.89
N ALA A 429 -22.75 8.94 14.84
CA ALA A 429 -23.12 7.58 14.45
C ALA A 429 -21.88 6.74 14.11
N THR A 430 -20.90 7.35 13.44
CA THR A 430 -19.62 6.70 13.09
C THR A 430 -18.78 6.38 14.33
N ILE A 431 -18.66 7.30 15.29
CA ILE A 431 -17.96 7.02 16.55
C ILE A 431 -18.62 5.86 17.30
N ASN A 432 -19.96 5.83 17.36
CA ASN A 432 -20.69 4.75 18.03
C ASN A 432 -20.47 3.39 17.36
N ALA A 433 -20.44 3.36 16.02
CA ALA A 433 -20.12 2.15 15.27
C ALA A 433 -18.70 1.67 15.61
N LEU A 434 -17.71 2.57 15.59
CA LEU A 434 -16.32 2.24 15.96
C LEU A 434 -16.20 1.73 17.40
N ILE A 435 -16.90 2.35 18.37
CA ILE A 435 -16.93 1.88 19.75
C ILE A 435 -17.48 0.46 19.83
N HIS A 436 -18.53 0.14 19.09
CA HIS A 436 -19.12 -1.19 19.08
C HIS A 436 -18.16 -2.24 18.51
N VAL A 437 -17.58 -1.98 17.34
CA VAL A 437 -16.62 -2.89 16.68
C VAL A 437 -15.42 -3.13 17.58
N LEU A 438 -14.80 -2.05 18.05
CA LEU A 438 -13.60 -2.17 18.86
C LEU A 438 -13.89 -2.79 20.22
N SER A 439 -15.08 -2.59 20.82
CA SER A 439 -15.43 -3.25 22.10
C SER A 439 -15.59 -4.77 22.02
N ALA A 440 -15.81 -5.33 20.83
CA ALA A 440 -15.90 -6.77 20.62
C ALA A 440 -14.52 -7.46 20.54
N GLU A 441 -13.48 -6.72 20.12
CA GLU A 441 -12.11 -7.22 19.99
C GLU A 441 -11.21 -6.60 21.09
N GLU A 442 -11.19 -7.19 22.29
CA GLU A 442 -10.42 -6.75 23.49
C GLU A 442 -9.59 -5.45 23.35
N PRO A 443 -10.24 -4.27 23.22
CA PRO A 443 -9.52 -3.05 22.92
C PRO A 443 -8.90 -2.57 24.21
N THR A 444 -7.76 -1.90 24.11
CA THR A 444 -7.16 -1.28 25.29
C THR A 444 -8.18 -0.32 25.92
N ALA A 445 -8.14 -0.18 27.26
CA ALA A 445 -9.06 0.72 27.96
C ALA A 445 -8.92 2.17 27.45
N GLU A 446 -7.73 2.49 26.93
CA GLU A 446 -7.31 3.76 26.39
C GLU A 446 -7.93 4.04 25.01
N SER A 447 -7.95 3.09 24.07
CA SER A 447 -8.61 3.29 22.77
C SER A 447 -10.12 3.55 22.93
N ARG A 448 -10.76 2.87 23.89
CA ARG A 448 -12.17 3.15 24.26
C ARG A 448 -12.34 4.53 24.89
N THR A 449 -11.39 4.95 25.72
CA THR A 449 -11.40 6.28 26.35
C THR A 449 -11.23 7.38 25.30
N PHE A 450 -10.36 7.18 24.31
CA PHE A 450 -10.17 8.06 23.17
C PHE A 450 -11.48 8.26 22.39
N LEU A 451 -12.14 7.18 21.98
CA LEU A 451 -13.41 7.27 21.23
C LEU A 451 -14.55 7.86 22.06
N ARG A 452 -14.64 7.54 23.35
CA ARG A 452 -15.67 8.13 24.23
C ARG A 452 -15.48 9.63 24.41
N ARG A 453 -14.24 10.09 24.59
CA ARG A 453 -13.94 11.53 24.59
C ARG A 453 -14.36 12.17 23.26
N GLY A 454 -14.14 11.46 22.16
CA GLY A 454 -14.60 11.87 20.84
C GLY A 454 -16.10 12.08 20.77
N LEU A 455 -16.84 11.08 21.25
CA LEU A 455 -18.29 11.08 21.31
C LEU A 455 -18.82 12.24 22.16
N ASP A 456 -18.26 12.44 23.36
CA ASP A 456 -18.68 13.49 24.28
C ASP A 456 -18.50 14.89 23.66
N GLN A 457 -17.37 15.14 23.01
CA GLN A 457 -17.08 16.43 22.38
C GLN A 457 -17.97 16.70 21.15
N ALA A 458 -18.15 15.71 20.27
CA ALA A 458 -19.05 15.85 19.12
C ALA A 458 -20.50 16.05 19.55
N THR A 459 -20.95 15.35 20.59
CA THR A 459 -22.29 15.50 21.17
C THR A 459 -22.49 16.89 21.77
N GLY A 460 -21.53 17.39 22.56
CA GLY A 460 -21.59 18.74 23.13
C GLY A 460 -21.64 19.82 22.05
N LEU A 461 -20.91 19.65 20.95
CA LEU A 461 -20.99 20.58 19.81
C LEU A 461 -22.37 20.52 19.14
N LEU A 462 -22.91 19.33 18.90
CA LEU A 462 -24.26 19.15 18.34
C LEU A 462 -25.35 19.79 19.20
N GLU A 463 -25.29 19.63 20.52
CA GLU A 463 -26.21 20.25 21.47
C GLU A 463 -26.12 21.79 21.40
N LYS A 464 -24.90 22.34 21.40
CA LYS A 464 -24.67 23.76 21.19
C LYS A 464 -25.29 24.23 19.88
N LEU A 465 -25.14 23.45 18.79
CA LEU A 465 -25.70 23.84 17.51
C LEU A 465 -27.23 23.90 17.51
N ARG A 466 -27.88 22.91 18.13
CA ARG A 466 -29.34 22.83 18.25
C ARG A 466 -29.92 23.94 19.13
N GLN A 467 -29.23 24.36 20.19
CA GLN A 467 -29.69 25.42 21.11
C GLN A 467 -29.63 26.84 20.53
N THR A 468 -28.87 27.04 19.44
CA THR A 468 -28.76 28.36 18.78
C THR A 468 -29.82 28.58 17.69
N THR A 469 -30.82 27.68 17.62
CA THR A 469 -31.95 27.71 16.67
C THR A 469 -33.21 28.12 17.41
#